data_AF-A0A7Y8NS29-F1
#
_entry.id   AF-A0A7Y8NS29-F1
#
_cell.length_a   1.000
_cell.length_b   1.000
_cell.length_c   1.000
_cell.angle_alpha   90.00
_cell.angle_beta   90.00
_cell.angle_gamma   90.00
#
_symmetry.space_group_name_H-M   'P 1'
#
loop_
_entity.id
_entity.type
_entity.pdbx_description
1 polymer ?
#
loop_
_entity_poly.entity_id
_entity_poly.type
_entity_poly.pdbx_seq_one_letter_code
_entity_poly.pdbx_strand_id
1 'polypeptide(L)'
;MEDHSQLIESLLERVAAYGNTSLELAKLKALDKTSDVVSSVIPHYVVFVLYALFLSFLSLGFAFWLGEILGNTYYGLFIVAAFYGMIGVFVQLFMHKWLKDRICNYFIKQLLK
;
A
#
# COMPACT_ATOMS: atom_id res chain seq x y z
N MET A 1 31.40 -4.52 51.15
CA MET A 1 31.62 -4.52 49.68
C MET A 1 30.75 -5.54 48.94
N GLU A 2 30.06 -6.47 49.62
CA GLU A 2 29.26 -7.54 48.97
C GLU A 2 27.82 -7.13 48.61
N ASP A 3 27.24 -6.13 49.31
CA ASP A 3 25.83 -5.74 49.18
C ASP A 3 25.49 -5.05 47.84
N HIS A 4 26.39 -4.20 47.35
CA HIS A 4 26.18 -3.46 46.08
C HIS A 4 26.20 -4.37 44.85
N SER A 5 26.95 -5.48 44.88
CA SER A 5 26.98 -6.44 43.76
C SER A 5 25.66 -7.19 43.62
N GLN A 6 25.02 -7.58 44.72
CA GLN A 6 23.73 -8.27 44.68
C GLN A 6 22.60 -7.35 44.19
N LEU A 7 22.65 -6.06 44.53
CA LEU A 7 21.70 -5.07 44.03
C LEU A 7 21.84 -4.88 42.51
N ILE A 8 23.06 -4.78 42.00
CA ILE A 8 23.32 -4.65 40.56
C ILE A 8 22.84 -5.88 39.81
N GLU A 9 23.08 -7.08 40.35
CA GLU A 9 22.66 -8.34 39.73
C GLU A 9 21.12 -8.46 39.67
N SER A 10 20.41 -8.08 40.75
CA SER A 10 18.95 -8.07 40.78
C SER A 10 18.31 -7.04 39.84
N LEU A 11 18.97 -5.91 39.60
CA LEU A 11 18.53 -4.91 38.62
C LEU A 11 18.79 -5.37 37.20
N LEU A 12 19.93 -6.01 36.95
CA LEU A 12 20.27 -6.57 35.64
C LEU A 12 19.30 -7.70 35.26
N GLU A 13 18.91 -8.53 36.23
CA GLU A 13 17.92 -9.59 36.03
C GLU A 13 16.52 -9.04 35.77
N ARG A 14 16.10 -7.96 36.46
CA ARG A 14 14.83 -7.26 36.16
C ARG A 14 14.82 -6.58 34.79
N VAL A 15 15.94 -5.99 34.37
CA VAL A 15 16.08 -5.37 33.04
C VAL A 15 16.08 -6.44 31.94
N ALA A 16 16.74 -7.58 32.18
CA ALA A 16 16.70 -8.73 31.28
C ALA A 16 15.28 -9.31 31.17
N ALA A 17 14.59 -9.49 32.29
CA ALA A 17 13.20 -9.94 32.32
C ALA A 17 12.28 -8.96 31.57
N TYR A 18 12.40 -7.65 31.82
CA TYR A 18 11.60 -6.63 31.15
C TYR A 18 11.91 -6.52 29.64
N GLY A 19 13.18 -6.70 29.26
CA GLY A 19 13.61 -6.75 27.86
C GLY A 19 13.02 -7.96 27.13
N ASN A 20 13.03 -9.13 27.77
CA ASN A 20 12.39 -10.34 27.26
C ASN A 20 10.88 -10.14 27.10
N THR A 21 10.21 -9.56 28.11
CA THR A 21 8.76 -9.26 28.01
C THR A 21 8.48 -8.22 26.92
N SER A 22 9.34 -7.21 26.74
CA SER A 22 9.19 -6.19 25.70
C SER A 22 9.35 -6.77 24.29
N LEU A 23 10.30 -7.70 24.10
CA LEU A 23 10.46 -8.44 22.84
C LEU A 23 9.27 -9.36 22.55
N GLU A 24 8.77 -10.05 23.57
CA GLU A 24 7.60 -10.90 23.46
C GLU A 24 6.34 -10.08 23.13
N LEU A 25 6.17 -8.92 23.78
CA LEU A 25 5.09 -7.97 23.48
C LEU A 25 5.21 -7.40 22.06
N ALA A 26 6.42 -7.08 21.60
CA ALA A 26 6.66 -6.61 20.24
C ALA A 26 6.34 -7.69 19.20
N LYS A 27 6.70 -8.95 19.46
CA LYS A 27 6.37 -10.09 18.59
C LYS A 27 4.87 -10.33 18.52
N LEU A 28 4.18 -10.29 19.67
CA LEU A 28 2.73 -10.48 19.74
C LEU A 28 1.99 -9.35 19.03
N LYS A 29 2.39 -8.10 19.29
CA LYS A 29 1.80 -6.90 18.67
C LYS A 29 2.11 -6.81 17.18
N ALA A 30 3.28 -7.26 16.74
CA ALA A 30 3.61 -7.36 15.32
C ALA A 30 2.70 -8.37 14.62
N LEU A 31 2.52 -9.56 15.19
CA LEU A 31 1.62 -10.61 14.68
C LEU A 31 0.16 -10.16 14.63
N ASP A 32 -0.34 -9.56 15.70
CA ASP A 32 -1.73 -9.10 15.80
C ASP A 32 -2.00 -7.97 14.79
N LYS A 33 -1.07 -7.00 14.69
CA LYS A 33 -1.16 -5.91 13.71
C LYS A 33 -1.02 -6.38 12.27
N THR A 34 -0.16 -7.37 12.00
CA THR A 34 -0.09 -7.96 10.65
C THR A 34 -1.36 -8.72 10.33
N SER A 35 -1.89 -9.49 11.26
CA SER A 35 -3.14 -10.23 11.07
C SER A 35 -4.31 -9.29 10.77
N ASP A 36 -4.47 -8.21 11.53
CA ASP A 36 -5.53 -7.21 11.31
C ASP A 36 -5.37 -6.44 9.99
N VAL A 37 -4.14 -6.04 9.65
CA VAL A 37 -3.87 -5.34 8.38
C VAL A 37 -4.13 -6.28 7.21
N VAL A 38 -3.68 -7.53 7.29
CA VAL A 38 -3.88 -8.53 6.23
C VAL A 38 -5.37 -8.88 6.11
N SER A 39 -6.08 -9.07 7.23
CA SER A 39 -7.50 -9.41 7.24
C SER A 39 -8.40 -8.29 6.71
N SER A 40 -8.00 -7.03 6.89
CA SER A 40 -8.72 -5.87 6.33
C SER A 40 -8.35 -5.55 4.88
N VAL A 41 -7.09 -5.77 4.47
CA VAL A 41 -6.59 -5.44 3.13
C VAL A 41 -6.92 -6.51 2.09
N ILE A 42 -6.86 -7.80 2.44
CA ILE A 42 -7.18 -8.91 1.52
C ILE A 42 -8.56 -8.76 0.88
N PRO A 43 -9.67 -8.60 1.62
CA PRO A 43 -11.00 -8.52 1.00
C PRO A 43 -11.12 -7.30 0.08
N HIS A 44 -10.51 -6.17 0.46
CA HIS A 44 -10.48 -4.97 -0.36
C HIS A 44 -9.69 -5.19 -1.67
N TYR A 45 -8.56 -5.89 -1.57
CA TYR A 45 -7.74 -6.24 -2.73
C TYR A 45 -8.47 -7.18 -3.69
N VAL A 46 -9.16 -8.20 -3.16
CA VAL A 46 -9.94 -9.13 -3.98
C VAL A 46 -11.05 -8.41 -4.75
N VAL A 47 -11.80 -7.51 -4.09
CA VAL A 47 -12.82 -6.70 -4.75
C VAL A 47 -12.21 -5.77 -5.79
N PHE A 48 -11.08 -5.13 -5.48
CA PHE A 48 -10.35 -4.26 -6.42
C PHE A 48 -9.92 -5.02 -7.68
N VAL A 49 -9.36 -6.21 -7.54
CA VAL A 49 -8.95 -7.06 -8.67
C VAL A 49 -10.16 -7.44 -9.52
N LEU A 50 -11.28 -7.82 -8.90
CA LEU A 50 -12.52 -8.12 -9.64
C LEU A 50 -13.00 -6.92 -10.47
N TYR A 51 -13.01 -5.73 -9.87
CA TYR A 51 -13.36 -4.48 -10.55
C TYR A 51 -12.39 -4.18 -11.70
N ALA A 52 -11.09 -4.34 -11.47
CA ALA A 52 -10.07 -4.11 -12.49
C ALA A 52 -10.24 -5.05 -13.69
N LEU A 53 -10.55 -6.34 -13.44
CA LEU A 53 -10.87 -7.29 -14.49
C LEU A 53 -12.11 -6.85 -15.27
N PHE A 54 -13.20 -6.53 -14.57
CA PHE A 54 -14.44 -6.08 -15.21
C PHE A 54 -14.20 -4.87 -16.11
N LEU A 55 -13.47 -3.86 -15.62
CA LEU A 55 -13.13 -2.66 -16.38
C LEU A 55 -12.23 -2.97 -17.59
N SER A 56 -11.31 -3.93 -17.45
CA SER A 56 -10.43 -4.36 -18.54
C SER A 56 -11.23 -5.01 -19.67
N PHE A 57 -12.16 -5.90 -19.34
CA PHE A 57 -13.08 -6.49 -20.32
C PHE A 57 -13.97 -5.43 -20.97
N LEU A 58 -14.47 -4.47 -20.19
CA LEU A 58 -15.27 -3.37 -20.72
C LEU A 58 -14.47 -2.51 -21.71
N SER A 59 -13.22 -2.18 -21.37
CA SER A 59 -12.32 -1.43 -22.24
C SER A 59 -12.03 -2.17 -23.55
N LEU A 60 -11.84 -3.49 -23.50
CA LEU A 60 -11.67 -4.30 -24.70
C LEU A 60 -12.94 -4.29 -25.55
N GLY A 61 -14.11 -4.44 -24.93
CA GLY A 61 -15.40 -4.33 -25.62
C GLY A 61 -15.60 -2.99 -26.31
N PHE A 62 -15.29 -1.88 -25.64
CA PHE A 62 -15.32 -0.54 -26.24
C PHE A 62 -14.34 -0.41 -27.41
N ALA A 63 -13.13 -0.98 -27.32
CA ALA A 63 -12.16 -0.95 -28.41
C ALA A 63 -12.66 -1.71 -29.65
N PHE A 64 -13.28 -2.88 -29.47
CA PHE A 64 -13.88 -3.65 -30.56
C PHE A 64 -15.09 -2.94 -31.17
N TRP A 65 -15.97 -2.37 -30.34
CA TRP A 65 -17.15 -1.64 -30.80
C TRP A 65 -16.79 -0.38 -31.60
N LEU A 66 -15.85 0.43 -31.10
CA LEU A 66 -15.30 1.56 -31.87
C LEU A 66 -14.60 1.09 -33.15
N GLY A 67 -13.91 -0.04 -33.09
CA GLY A 67 -13.24 -0.64 -34.23
C GLY A 67 -14.21 -1.06 -35.34
N GLU A 68 -15.37 -1.60 -34.97
CA GLU A 68 -16.42 -2.02 -35.89
C GLU A 68 -17.12 -0.81 -36.54
N ILE A 69 -17.42 0.24 -35.77
CA ILE A 69 -18.02 1.49 -36.31
C ILE A 69 -17.08 2.19 -37.30
N LEU A 70 -15.76 2.17 -37.04
CA LEU A 70 -14.76 2.74 -37.95
C LEU A 70 -14.43 1.81 -39.13
N GLY A 71 -15.05 0.63 -39.21
CA GLY A 71 -14.85 -0.36 -40.28
C GLY A 71 -13.50 -1.08 -40.22
N ASN A 72 -12.67 -0.80 -39.21
CA ASN A 72 -11.39 -1.47 -39.01
C ASN A 72 -10.96 -1.41 -37.54
N THR A 73 -10.81 -2.59 -36.93
CA THR A 73 -10.40 -2.81 -35.53
C THR A 73 -9.11 -2.09 -35.14
N TYR A 74 -8.20 -1.88 -36.10
CA TYR A 74 -6.95 -1.14 -35.86
C TYR A 74 -7.20 0.30 -35.40
N TYR A 75 -8.22 0.99 -35.94
CA TYR A 75 -8.51 2.37 -35.53
C TYR A 75 -9.16 2.44 -34.14
N GLY A 76 -10.01 1.46 -33.79
CA GLY A 76 -10.59 1.37 -32.44
C GLY A 76 -9.51 1.23 -31.37
N LEU A 77 -8.53 0.35 -31.59
CA LEU A 77 -7.37 0.21 -30.71
C LEU A 77 -6.50 1.47 -30.69
N PHE A 78 -6.30 2.14 -31.82
CA PHE A 78 -5.48 3.35 -31.89
C PHE A 78 -6.08 4.52 -31.09
N ILE A 79 -7.39 4.73 -31.18
CA ILE A 79 -8.10 5.76 -30.41
C ILE A 79 -8.03 5.45 -28.90
N VAL A 80 -8.25 4.20 -28.52
CA VAL A 80 -8.16 3.76 -27.12
C VAL A 80 -6.72 3.92 -26.59
N ALA A 81 -5.70 3.56 -27.38
CA ALA A 81 -4.31 3.75 -27.02
C ALA A 81 -3.93 5.24 -26.88
N ALA A 82 -4.40 6.10 -27.78
CA ALA A 82 -4.20 7.54 -27.69
C ALA A 82 -4.87 8.13 -26.44
N PHE A 83 -6.08 7.67 -26.10
CA PHE A 83 -6.81 8.09 -24.90
C PHE A 83 -6.08 7.67 -23.62
N TYR A 84 -5.66 6.41 -23.52
CA TYR A 84 -4.86 5.92 -22.39
C TYR A 84 -3.49 6.63 -22.29
N GLY A 85 -2.84 6.89 -23.42
CA GLY A 85 -1.58 7.65 -23.46
C GLY A 85 -1.75 9.08 -22.96
N MET A 86 -2.82 9.76 -23.37
CA MET A 86 -3.13 11.12 -22.93
C MET A 86 -3.43 11.18 -21.43
N ILE A 87 -4.19 10.22 -20.91
CA ILE A 87 -4.41 10.07 -19.47
C ILE A 87 -3.09 9.80 -18.75
N GLY A 88 -2.24 8.91 -19.28
CA GLY A 88 -0.94 8.59 -18.69
C GLY A 88 -0.03 9.81 -18.55
N VAL A 89 0.06 10.64 -19.59
CA VAL A 89 0.82 11.91 -19.54
C VAL A 89 0.20 12.88 -18.54
N PHE A 90 -1.13 13.02 -18.54
CA PHE A 90 -1.83 13.90 -17.61
C PHE A 90 -1.60 13.48 -16.15
N VAL A 91 -1.71 12.17 -15.87
CA VAL A 91 -1.41 11.59 -14.56
C VAL A 91 0.05 11.80 -14.22
N GLN A 92 1.01 11.57 -15.11
CA GLN A 92 2.43 11.78 -14.78
C GLN A 92 2.73 13.22 -14.38
N LEU A 93 2.15 14.21 -15.08
CA LEU A 93 2.30 15.63 -14.74
C LEU A 93 1.61 15.98 -13.41
N PHE A 94 0.39 15.49 -13.20
CA PHE A 94 -0.39 15.78 -12.01
C PHE A 94 0.15 15.06 -10.78
N MET A 95 0.46 13.77 -10.91
CA MET A 95 1.06 12.91 -9.91
C MET A 95 2.43 13.44 -9.49
N HIS A 96 3.29 13.90 -10.40
CA HIS A 96 4.60 14.41 -10.00
C HIS A 96 4.50 15.62 -9.05
N LYS A 97 3.48 16.47 -9.20
CA LYS A 97 3.23 17.59 -8.28
C LYS A 97 2.44 17.14 -7.05
N TRP A 98 1.32 16.48 -7.26
CA TRP A 98 0.35 16.17 -6.20
C TRP A 98 0.77 15.01 -5.29
N LEU A 99 1.44 14.00 -5.83
CA LEU A 99 1.94 12.84 -5.08
C LEU A 99 3.06 13.28 -4.14
N LYS A 100 3.99 14.13 -4.62
CA LYS A 100 5.06 14.69 -3.79
C LYS A 100 4.49 15.48 -2.62
N ASP A 101 3.53 16.36 -2.87
CA ASP A 101 2.93 17.20 -1.82
C ASP A 101 2.09 16.38 -0.83
N ARG A 102 1.27 15.42 -1.30
CA ARG A 102 0.44 14.58 -0.43
C ARG A 102 1.26 13.65 0.44
N ILE A 103 2.28 12.98 -0.12
CA ILE A 103 3.14 12.07 0.64
C ILE A 103 4.02 12.84 1.61
N CYS A 104 4.68 13.93 1.22
CA CYS A 104 5.45 14.73 2.17
C CYS A 104 4.56 15.23 3.31
N ASN A 105 3.38 15.77 3.02
CA ASN A 105 2.51 16.31 4.05
C ASN A 105 1.90 15.21 4.96
N TYR A 106 1.66 14.00 4.45
CA TYR A 106 1.27 12.85 5.26
C TYR A 106 2.40 12.37 6.18
N PHE A 107 3.61 12.20 5.63
CA PHE A 107 4.78 11.80 6.42
C PHE A 107 5.11 12.83 7.50
N ILE A 108 5.05 14.12 7.17
CA ILE A 108 5.27 15.21 8.14
C ILE A 108 4.22 15.14 9.26
N LYS A 109 2.93 14.99 8.95
CA LYS A 109 1.88 14.85 9.97
C LYS A 109 2.01 13.58 10.82
N GLN A 110 2.55 12.50 10.26
CA GLN A 110 2.74 11.24 10.94
C GLN A 110 3.99 11.22 11.83
N LEU A 111 5.02 12.01 11.47
CA LEU A 111 6.23 12.21 12.28
C LEU A 111 6.08 13.27 13.37
N LEU A 112 5.21 14.27 13.17
CA LEU A 112 4.95 15.33 14.16
C LEU A 112 3.94 14.93 15.24
N LYS A 113 3.47 13.67 15.25
CA LYS A 113 2.54 13.11 16.24
C LYS A 113 3.23 12.01 17.02
#